data_AF-A0A843JYV0-F1
#
_entry.id   AF-A0A843JYV0-F1
#
_cell.length_a   1.000
_cell.length_b   1.000
_cell.length_c   1.000
_cell.angle_alpha   90.00
_cell.angle_beta   90.00
_cell.angle_gamma   90.00
#
_symmetry.space_group_name_H-M   'P 1'
#
loop_
_entity.id
_entity.type
_entity.pdbx_description
1 polymer ?
#
loop_
_entity_poly.entity_id
_entity_poly.type
_entity_poly.pdbx_seq_one_letter_code
_entity_poly.pdbx_strand_id
1 'polypeptide(L)'
;DDVFTLNELVPGENACGELNSANTVYTLTQNVSSQGTCFTITQPNITLDCNGHWINYSINGADNGRGIYTNQFNTTIKNCNIIDGNWSGNSNREGIYLVGSFNSTLFNNFVNTSNSSACYITGSNFSNVTSNRIYSNSSIALALKYSVNGYTLVDNLIVSLFGQYGLECYGTNSNISSNNVSGLNGMRFTHQNSFLTNNIIVGTNHRGLSSIEGENNIIEGNIVNGVTNGIMFYESLNNTVTSNIITGGSSSAMYLYSSSSNNTLLNNTCSGSEGIRISLNSDNNILVNNTANSSTNGVSIQNSLNNTFISNNVTGQRGYELFSSNFTNIYDCVYTHGTNYDVYLRYSSVNNVFLNCSYSTNTEYISSDSNLTRKWYFDANVSYANGTAIQDANLTVYDSSSTLISSELTNPSGLINRQEVTEYVNTGGTRNYQTPHTVNVTKSGYSTNSTSYNLTILQNVFANIILGETSCECPGLNINWELDMSEYCNITTNCDLGTGNMTFINVGETRFNATVSTLNMEYPITGQTIFMQSGGLIKVG
;
A
#
# COMPACT_ATOMS: atom_id res chain seq x y z
N ASP A 1 46.77 57.92 33.13
CA ASP A 1 46.48 57.99 31.69
C ASP A 1 45.88 56.68 31.22
N ASP A 2 44.56 56.76 31.06
CA ASP A 2 43.55 55.88 30.46
C ASP A 2 43.50 54.37 30.73
N VAL A 3 42.65 54.05 31.71
CA VAL A 3 41.88 52.81 31.86
C VAL A 3 40.48 53.04 31.24
N PHE A 4 40.43 53.27 29.92
CA PHE A 4 39.19 53.23 29.14
C PHE A 4 39.51 52.85 27.69
N THR A 5 39.88 51.58 27.46
CA THR A 5 39.54 50.98 26.17
C THR A 5 38.04 50.73 26.19
N LEU A 6 37.28 51.68 25.65
CA LEU A 6 35.94 51.40 25.15
C LEU A 6 36.13 50.26 24.14
N ASN A 7 35.73 49.03 24.47
CA ASN A 7 35.63 48.00 23.44
C ASN A 7 34.64 48.55 22.41
N GLU A 8 35.13 48.90 21.22
CA GLU A 8 34.25 49.27 20.12
C GLU A 8 33.20 48.17 20.00
N LEU A 9 31.92 48.57 19.97
CA LEU A 9 30.83 47.62 19.77
C LEU A 9 31.01 47.01 18.39
N VAL A 10 31.56 45.79 18.33
CA VAL A 10 31.65 45.03 17.08
C VAL A 10 30.24 44.57 16.71
N PRO A 11 29.66 45.05 15.59
CA PRO A 11 28.37 44.56 15.10
C PRO A 11 28.45 43.04 14.88
N GLY A 12 27.45 42.30 15.37
CA GLY A 12 27.48 40.84 15.35
C GLY A 12 28.05 40.16 16.60
N GLU A 13 28.78 40.87 17.45
CA GLU A 13 29.21 40.37 18.76
C GLU A 13 28.41 41.01 19.90
N ASN A 14 28.17 42.33 19.80
CA ASN A 14 27.61 43.11 20.91
C ASN A 14 26.40 43.98 20.52
N ALA A 15 26.07 44.09 19.24
CA ALA A 15 24.94 44.89 18.76
C ALA A 15 24.36 44.32 17.45
N CYS A 16 23.07 44.59 17.22
CA CYS A 16 22.41 44.39 15.93
C CYS A 16 23.13 45.20 14.83
N GLY A 17 23.21 44.66 13.62
CA GLY A 17 23.85 45.33 12.49
C GLY A 17 24.07 44.44 11.27
N GLU A 18 24.86 44.95 10.33
CA GLU A 18 25.28 44.17 9.15
C GLU A 18 26.46 43.26 9.49
N LEU A 19 26.36 41.98 9.10
CA LEU A 19 27.46 41.03 9.17
C LEU A 19 28.08 40.93 7.78
N ASN A 20 29.22 41.58 7.60
CA ASN A 20 29.77 41.93 6.28
C ASN A 20 31.21 41.41 6.04
N SER A 21 31.71 40.51 6.88
CA SER A 21 32.99 39.82 6.68
C SER A 21 32.74 38.37 6.29
N ALA A 22 33.09 37.99 5.06
CA ALA A 22 32.94 36.62 4.58
C ALA A 22 33.75 35.62 5.43
N ASN A 23 33.33 34.35 5.48
CA ASN A 23 34.03 33.28 6.21
C ASN A 23 34.25 33.56 7.70
N THR A 24 33.39 34.39 8.30
CA THR A 24 33.55 34.85 9.68
C THR A 24 32.51 34.20 10.58
N VAL A 25 32.93 33.87 11.81
CA VAL A 25 32.04 33.45 12.89
C VAL A 25 31.82 34.67 13.79
N TYR A 26 30.58 35.12 13.86
CA TYR A 26 30.12 36.14 14.80
C TYR A 26 29.48 35.44 15.99
N THR A 27 29.94 35.74 17.20
CA THR A 27 29.41 35.15 18.43
C THR A 27 28.85 36.23 19.34
N LEU A 28 27.56 36.16 19.67
CA LEU A 28 26.97 37.09 20.62
C LEU A 28 27.53 36.86 22.02
N THR A 29 27.82 37.96 22.72
CA THR A 29 28.24 37.93 24.14
C THR A 29 27.18 38.52 25.09
N GLN A 30 26.13 39.10 24.51
CA GLN A 30 25.01 39.69 25.25
C GLN A 30 23.72 39.66 24.42
N ASN A 31 22.59 39.91 25.08
CA ASN A 31 21.31 40.12 24.39
C ASN A 31 21.35 41.41 23.58
N VAL A 32 20.69 41.42 22.42
CA VAL A 32 20.64 42.57 21.51
C VAL A 32 19.20 42.91 21.12
N SER A 33 18.98 44.16 20.73
CA SER A 33 17.66 44.66 20.34
C SER A 33 17.72 45.64 19.17
N SER A 34 16.71 45.62 18.30
CA SER A 34 16.57 46.55 17.16
C SER A 34 15.15 47.07 17.00
N GLN A 35 15.03 48.30 16.49
CA GLN A 35 13.73 48.90 16.13
C GLN A 35 13.15 48.35 14.83
N GLY A 36 14.00 47.77 13.97
CA GLY A 36 13.62 47.13 12.72
C GLY A 36 14.33 45.79 12.60
N THR A 37 15.02 45.55 11.49
CA THR A 37 15.84 44.35 11.33
C THR A 37 17.01 44.35 12.32
N CYS A 38 17.28 43.22 12.99
CA CYS A 38 18.44 43.13 13.87
C CYS A 38 19.73 42.75 13.11
N PHE A 39 19.76 41.60 12.44
CA PHE A 39 20.94 41.20 11.66
C PHE A 39 20.64 41.08 10.17
N THR A 40 21.54 41.66 9.36
CA THR A 40 21.55 41.50 7.91
C THR A 40 22.90 40.90 7.51
N ILE A 41 22.88 39.65 7.04
CA ILE A 41 24.10 38.93 6.63
C ILE A 41 24.33 39.20 5.14
N THR A 42 25.39 39.93 4.81
CA THR A 42 25.65 40.46 3.46
C THR A 42 26.83 39.81 2.74
N GLN A 43 27.53 38.89 3.40
CA GLN A 43 28.61 38.10 2.79
C GLN A 43 28.40 36.58 2.97
N PRO A 44 28.97 35.75 2.08
CA PRO A 44 28.82 34.28 2.15
C PRO A 44 29.66 33.66 3.28
N ASN A 45 29.33 32.40 3.61
CA ASN A 45 30.06 31.58 4.58
C ASN A 45 30.11 32.18 6.00
N ILE A 46 29.12 32.98 6.38
CA ILE A 46 29.02 33.55 7.72
C ILE A 46 28.32 32.57 8.66
N THR A 47 28.87 32.43 9.86
CA THR A 47 28.18 31.81 10.99
C THR A 47 27.80 32.89 12.01
N LEU A 48 26.51 32.99 12.34
CA LEU A 48 26.04 33.70 13.52
C LEU A 48 25.70 32.68 14.61
N ASP A 49 26.52 32.65 15.66
CA ASP A 49 26.31 31.87 16.87
C ASP A 49 25.83 32.80 17.98
N CYS A 50 24.55 32.73 18.34
CA CYS A 50 24.05 33.59 19.40
C CYS A 50 24.46 33.13 20.79
N ASN A 51 25.08 31.95 20.95
CA ASN A 51 25.53 31.42 22.25
C ASN A 51 24.43 31.46 23.34
N GLY A 52 23.16 31.25 22.95
CA GLY A 52 22.00 31.30 23.85
C GLY A 52 21.48 32.71 24.18
N HIS A 53 22.06 33.77 23.62
CA HIS A 53 21.57 35.13 23.83
C HIS A 53 20.31 35.45 23.00
N TRP A 54 19.58 36.46 23.46
CA TRP A 54 18.32 36.90 22.89
C TRP A 54 18.51 37.98 21.82
N ILE A 55 17.72 37.87 20.75
CA ILE A 55 17.52 38.89 19.71
C ILE A 55 16.08 39.37 19.81
N ASN A 56 15.88 40.61 20.23
CA ASN A 56 14.57 41.26 20.28
C ASN A 56 14.46 42.28 19.14
N TYR A 57 13.78 41.92 18.06
CA TYR A 57 13.74 42.72 16.83
C TYR A 57 12.39 43.43 16.64
N SER A 58 12.36 44.40 15.73
CA SER A 58 11.14 45.14 15.35
C SER A 58 10.31 45.67 16.53
N ILE A 59 10.95 46.25 17.54
CA ILE A 59 10.27 46.73 18.76
C ILE A 59 9.20 47.81 18.46
N ASN A 60 9.41 48.63 17.42
CA ASN A 60 8.43 49.62 16.98
C ASN A 60 7.33 49.05 16.06
N GLY A 61 7.40 47.77 15.69
CA GLY A 61 6.39 47.10 14.85
C GLY A 61 6.39 47.52 13.38
N ALA A 62 7.46 48.15 12.90
CA ALA A 62 7.58 48.58 11.50
C ALA A 62 7.56 47.38 10.53
N ASP A 63 6.99 47.59 9.34
CA ASP A 63 7.01 46.60 8.27
C ASP A 63 8.44 46.23 7.84
N ASN A 64 8.63 44.97 7.44
CA ASN A 64 9.91 44.39 7.02
C ASN A 64 10.99 44.33 8.12
N GLY A 65 10.64 44.55 9.39
CA GLY A 65 11.56 44.35 10.50
C GLY A 65 11.77 42.86 10.77
N ARG A 66 12.99 42.36 10.57
CA ARG A 66 13.31 40.92 10.70
C ARG A 66 14.27 40.63 11.85
N GLY A 67 14.19 39.45 12.46
CA GLY A 67 15.22 39.05 13.43
C GLY A 67 16.57 38.92 12.75
N ILE A 68 16.63 38.02 11.77
CA ILE A 68 17.80 37.78 10.93
C ILE A 68 17.37 37.69 9.48
N TYR A 69 18.05 38.42 8.61
CA TYR A 69 17.86 38.39 7.17
C TYR A 69 19.16 37.98 6.47
N THR A 70 19.04 37.12 5.47
CA THR A 70 20.14 36.85 4.55
C THR A 70 19.66 36.45 3.16
N ASN A 71 20.46 36.81 2.17
CA ASN A 71 20.40 36.30 0.81
C ASN A 71 21.72 35.64 0.38
N GLN A 72 22.57 35.28 1.34
CA GLN A 72 23.94 34.83 1.09
C GLN A 72 24.05 33.32 1.19
N PHE A 73 24.92 32.76 0.35
CA PHE A 73 25.22 31.33 0.30
C PHE A 73 25.91 30.86 1.59
N ASN A 74 25.56 29.65 2.03
CA ASN A 74 26.21 28.91 3.13
C ASN A 74 26.25 29.71 4.44
N THR A 75 25.09 30.24 4.83
CA THR A 75 24.94 30.97 6.09
C THR A 75 24.53 29.99 7.18
N THR A 76 25.21 30.02 8.34
CA THR A 76 24.81 29.26 9.53
C THR A 76 24.25 30.18 10.60
N ILE A 77 23.04 29.92 11.07
CA ILE A 77 22.41 30.61 12.21
C ILE A 77 22.15 29.57 13.29
N LYS A 78 22.77 29.73 14.46
CA LYS A 78 22.66 28.74 15.53
C LYS A 78 22.60 29.32 16.93
N ASN A 79 21.98 28.54 17.83
CA ASN A 79 21.87 28.84 19.27
C ASN A 79 21.20 30.18 19.58
N CYS A 80 20.33 30.68 18.69
CA CYS A 80 19.67 31.98 18.83
C CYS A 80 18.30 31.88 19.51
N ASN A 81 18.00 32.83 20.40
CA ASN A 81 16.66 33.04 20.94
C ASN A 81 16.05 34.32 20.33
N ILE A 82 15.20 34.19 19.33
CA ILE A 82 14.70 35.29 18.50
C ILE A 82 13.23 35.55 18.82
N ILE A 83 12.89 36.79 19.16
CA ILE A 83 11.52 37.20 19.49
C ILE A 83 11.10 38.46 18.73
N ASP A 84 9.86 38.47 18.27
CA ASP A 84 9.19 39.67 17.77
C ASP A 84 8.89 40.62 18.94
N GLY A 85 9.55 41.77 18.95
CA GLY A 85 9.44 42.78 19.99
C GLY A 85 8.14 43.55 19.98
N ASN A 86 7.29 43.35 18.95
CA ASN A 86 6.03 44.06 18.83
C ASN A 86 4.91 43.13 18.36
N TRP A 87 3.91 42.92 19.22
CA TRP A 87 2.81 41.98 18.97
C TRP A 87 1.60 42.62 18.26
N SER A 88 1.75 43.84 17.71
CA SER A 88 0.71 44.51 16.92
C SER A 88 0.59 43.94 15.50
N GLY A 89 -0.60 44.05 14.90
CA GLY A 89 -1.12 43.22 13.80
C GLY A 89 -0.51 43.34 12.40
N ASN A 90 0.81 43.54 12.25
CA ASN A 90 1.47 43.55 10.94
C ASN A 90 2.10 42.19 10.58
N SER A 91 1.99 41.78 9.32
CA SER A 91 2.22 40.39 8.86
C SER A 91 3.46 40.20 7.98
N ASN A 92 4.52 40.99 8.15
CA ASN A 92 5.75 40.94 7.36
C ASN A 92 6.99 41.25 8.21
N ARG A 93 7.16 40.46 9.27
CA ARG A 93 8.18 40.62 10.32
C ARG A 93 8.73 39.28 10.77
N GLU A 94 9.37 38.56 9.88
CA GLU A 94 9.85 37.21 10.14
C GLU A 94 11.00 37.19 11.16
N GLY A 95 11.04 36.15 11.99
CA GLY A 95 12.16 35.94 12.92
C GLY A 95 13.44 35.63 12.17
N ILE A 96 13.38 34.67 11.24
CA ILE A 96 14.46 34.35 10.29
C ILE A 96 13.91 34.36 8.88
N TYR A 97 14.53 35.14 7.99
CA TYR A 97 14.15 35.23 6.59
C TYR A 97 15.33 34.92 5.67
N LEU A 98 15.25 33.80 4.96
CA LEU A 98 16.25 33.34 3.99
C LEU A 98 15.70 33.50 2.56
N VAL A 99 16.41 34.24 1.70
CA VAL A 99 15.99 34.49 0.31
C VAL A 99 17.11 34.19 -0.66
N GLY A 100 17.02 33.13 -1.45
CA GLY A 100 18.11 32.76 -2.36
C GLY A 100 19.38 32.28 -1.64
N SER A 101 19.27 31.90 -0.36
CA SER A 101 20.37 31.58 0.54
C SER A 101 20.64 30.07 0.54
N PHE A 102 21.29 29.59 -0.53
CA PHE A 102 21.57 28.17 -0.72
C PHE A 102 22.52 27.59 0.34
N ASN A 103 22.36 26.31 0.67
CA ASN A 103 23.19 25.58 1.65
C ASN A 103 23.23 26.20 3.05
N SER A 104 22.18 26.91 3.45
CA SER A 104 22.12 27.55 4.75
C SER A 104 21.67 26.58 5.84
N THR A 105 22.20 26.78 7.05
CA THR A 105 21.91 25.94 8.22
C THR A 105 21.21 26.75 9.31
N LEU A 106 20.04 26.30 9.74
CA LEU A 106 19.37 26.75 10.95
C LEU A 106 19.45 25.64 11.99
N PHE A 107 20.24 25.83 13.05
CA PHE A 107 20.48 24.80 14.05
C PHE A 107 20.23 25.27 15.49
N ASN A 108 19.42 24.52 16.23
CA ASN A 108 19.20 24.77 17.67
C ASN A 108 18.76 26.23 17.98
N ASN A 109 17.88 26.79 17.16
CA ASN A 109 17.32 28.11 17.40
C ASN A 109 15.93 28.01 18.04
N PHE A 110 15.62 28.97 18.91
CA PHE A 110 14.27 29.28 19.36
C PHE A 110 13.80 30.54 18.63
N VAL A 111 12.68 30.45 17.92
CA VAL A 111 12.11 31.58 17.19
C VAL A 111 10.64 31.71 17.54
N ASN A 112 10.20 32.87 18.01
CA ASN A 112 8.82 33.11 18.41
C ASN A 112 8.31 34.44 17.86
N THR A 113 7.29 34.38 17.01
CA THR A 113 6.73 35.56 16.31
C THR A 113 5.24 35.73 16.56
N SER A 114 4.76 36.96 16.40
CA SER A 114 3.35 37.29 16.59
C SER A 114 2.51 36.93 15.35
N ASN A 115 2.50 37.80 14.33
CA ASN A 115 1.58 37.74 13.20
C ASN A 115 2.27 37.41 11.85
N SER A 116 3.55 37.04 11.91
CA SER A 116 4.38 36.71 10.74
C SER A 116 4.97 35.32 10.89
N SER A 117 5.45 34.73 9.79
CA SER A 117 6.15 33.45 9.90
C SER A 117 7.38 33.56 10.77
N ALA A 118 7.58 32.58 11.65
CA ALA A 118 8.74 32.59 12.53
C ALA A 118 10.01 32.34 11.72
N CYS A 119 9.97 31.36 10.83
CA CYS A 119 11.00 31.13 9.84
C CYS A 119 10.36 31.08 8.44
N TYR A 120 10.93 31.83 7.52
CA TYR A 120 10.50 31.85 6.13
C TYR A 120 11.71 31.69 5.21
N ILE A 121 11.70 30.61 4.45
CA ILE A 121 12.80 30.19 3.57
C ILE A 121 12.25 30.15 2.15
N THR A 122 12.86 30.92 1.26
CA THR A 122 12.45 31.01 -0.15
C THR A 122 13.63 31.02 -1.10
N GLY A 123 13.51 30.34 -2.23
CA GLY A 123 14.58 30.22 -3.23
C GLY A 123 15.89 29.61 -2.71
N SER A 124 15.87 28.92 -1.57
CA SER A 124 17.07 28.55 -0.79
C SER A 124 17.25 27.02 -0.76
N ASN A 125 17.71 26.44 -1.88
CA ASN A 125 17.92 24.99 -2.00
C ASN A 125 18.99 24.47 -1.01
N PHE A 126 18.89 23.19 -0.67
CA PHE A 126 19.83 22.47 0.18
C PHE A 126 19.96 23.05 1.59
N SER A 127 18.93 23.76 2.06
CA SER A 127 18.90 24.28 3.43
C SER A 127 18.78 23.11 4.43
N ASN A 128 19.47 23.23 5.56
CA ASN A 128 19.38 22.30 6.67
C ASN A 128 18.74 22.99 7.88
N VAL A 129 17.58 22.51 8.31
CA VAL A 129 16.82 23.04 9.45
C VAL A 129 16.71 21.92 10.48
N THR A 130 17.52 21.98 11.54
CA THR A 130 17.64 20.90 12.52
C THR A 130 17.53 21.37 13.97
N SER A 131 16.78 20.62 14.79
CA SER A 131 16.67 20.83 16.23
C SER A 131 16.17 22.22 16.64
N ASN A 132 15.37 22.89 15.81
CA ASN A 132 14.82 24.21 16.11
C ASN A 132 13.46 24.11 16.82
N ARG A 133 13.15 25.15 17.60
CA ARG A 133 11.87 25.38 18.25
C ARG A 133 11.24 26.64 17.66
N ILE A 134 10.27 26.46 16.77
CA ILE A 134 9.73 27.50 15.89
C ILE A 134 8.25 27.71 16.22
N TYR A 135 7.90 28.91 16.68
CA TYR A 135 6.57 29.29 17.13
C TYR A 135 6.05 30.52 16.42
N SER A 136 4.81 30.46 15.93
CA SER A 136 4.09 31.63 15.42
C SER A 136 2.70 31.68 16.04
N ASN A 137 2.28 32.85 16.52
CA ASN A 137 0.97 33.00 17.13
C ASN A 137 -0.16 32.97 16.09
N SER A 138 -0.09 33.80 15.04
CA SER A 138 -1.22 34.02 14.12
C SER A 138 -0.92 33.71 12.64
N SER A 139 0.29 33.22 12.32
CA SER A 139 0.72 32.90 10.95
C SER A 139 1.36 31.51 10.86
N ILE A 140 1.80 31.10 9.67
CA ILE A 140 2.52 29.84 9.44
C ILE A 140 3.82 29.85 10.24
N ALA A 141 4.09 28.83 11.05
CA ALA A 141 5.30 28.84 11.89
C ALA A 141 6.58 28.70 11.06
N LEU A 142 6.65 27.69 10.19
CA LEU A 142 7.74 27.51 9.24
C LEU A 142 7.20 27.42 7.82
N ALA A 143 7.71 28.28 6.94
CA ALA A 143 7.39 28.30 5.52
C ALA A 143 8.65 28.02 4.69
N LEU A 144 8.64 26.95 3.88
CA LEU A 144 9.65 26.67 2.85
C LEU A 144 8.98 26.72 1.49
N LYS A 145 9.07 27.85 0.79
CA LYS A 145 8.27 28.16 -0.41
C LYS A 145 9.13 28.56 -1.60
N TYR A 146 8.55 28.47 -2.79
CA TYR A 146 9.12 29.03 -4.04
C TYR A 146 10.55 28.55 -4.32
N SER A 147 10.69 27.33 -4.83
CA SER A 147 11.98 26.71 -5.20
C SER A 147 12.91 26.46 -4.02
N VAL A 148 12.49 25.59 -3.12
CA VAL A 148 13.33 25.05 -2.04
C VAL A 148 13.41 23.54 -2.23
N ASN A 149 14.49 23.08 -2.86
CA ASN A 149 14.71 21.67 -3.20
C ASN A 149 15.87 21.10 -2.39
N GLY A 150 15.88 19.78 -2.22
CA GLY A 150 16.98 19.07 -1.57
C GLY A 150 17.19 19.45 -0.11
N TYR A 151 16.18 20.01 0.55
CA TYR A 151 16.33 20.48 1.93
C TYR A 151 16.18 19.33 2.92
N THR A 152 16.76 19.53 4.10
CA THR A 152 16.66 18.62 5.24
C THR A 152 15.95 19.34 6.39
N LEU A 153 14.88 18.74 6.91
CA LEU A 153 14.11 19.26 8.05
C LEU A 153 14.01 18.15 9.10
N VAL A 154 14.79 18.25 10.18
CA VAL A 154 14.96 17.14 11.14
C VAL A 154 14.84 17.58 12.61
N ASP A 155 14.12 16.82 13.41
CA ASP A 155 14.02 17.02 14.88
C ASP A 155 13.55 18.42 15.31
N ASN A 156 12.70 19.07 14.52
CA ASN A 156 12.17 20.39 14.87
C ASN A 156 10.83 20.29 15.59
N LEU A 157 10.60 21.22 16.51
CA LEU A 157 9.29 21.51 17.07
C LEU A 157 8.73 22.76 16.37
N ILE A 158 7.65 22.60 15.61
CA ILE A 158 7.05 23.63 14.76
C ILE A 158 5.60 23.81 15.18
N VAL A 159 5.26 24.99 15.71
CA VAL A 159 3.94 25.24 16.32
C VAL A 159 3.36 26.55 15.82
N SER A 160 2.22 26.48 15.14
CA SER A 160 1.37 27.63 14.87
C SER A 160 0.14 27.57 15.77
N LEU A 161 -0.12 28.61 16.58
CA LEU A 161 -1.24 28.58 17.53
C LEU A 161 -2.59 28.83 16.86
N PHE A 162 -2.66 29.88 16.03
CA PHE A 162 -3.87 30.34 15.35
C PHE A 162 -3.65 30.57 13.85
N GLY A 163 -2.46 30.27 13.33
CA GLY A 163 -2.16 30.36 11.90
C GLY A 163 -2.65 29.14 11.12
N GLN A 164 -2.76 29.30 9.79
CA GLN A 164 -3.37 28.29 8.92
C GLN A 164 -2.66 26.92 8.97
N TYR A 165 -1.32 26.90 8.98
CA TYR A 165 -0.50 25.69 8.99
C TYR A 165 0.59 25.79 10.06
N GLY A 166 0.95 24.67 10.68
CA GLY A 166 2.20 24.56 11.43
C GLY A 166 3.40 24.67 10.48
N LEU A 167 3.43 23.76 9.51
CA LEU A 167 4.43 23.74 8.44
C LEU A 167 3.74 23.88 7.07
N GLU A 168 4.22 24.81 6.26
CA GLU A 168 3.91 24.84 4.83
C GLU A 168 5.21 24.69 4.03
N CYS A 169 5.30 23.60 3.28
CA CYS A 169 6.54 23.22 2.62
C CYS A 169 6.31 22.72 1.19
N TYR A 170 7.24 23.11 0.32
CA TYR A 170 7.30 22.78 -1.10
C TYR A 170 8.70 22.32 -1.43
N GLY A 171 8.86 21.33 -2.31
CA GLY A 171 10.19 20.96 -2.78
C GLY A 171 10.27 19.64 -3.53
N THR A 172 11.47 19.35 -4.02
CA THR A 172 11.81 18.06 -4.61
C THR A 172 13.01 17.46 -3.89
N ASN A 173 13.12 16.12 -3.87
CA ASN A 173 14.28 15.41 -3.29
C ASN A 173 14.59 15.81 -1.84
N SER A 174 13.56 16.12 -1.05
CA SER A 174 13.71 16.68 0.31
C SER A 174 13.46 15.62 1.38
N ASN A 175 14.10 15.77 2.54
CA ASN A 175 13.96 14.86 3.67
C ASN A 175 13.36 15.61 4.87
N ILE A 176 12.16 15.21 5.28
CA ILE A 176 11.46 15.75 6.45
C ILE A 176 11.25 14.62 7.43
N SER A 177 12.02 14.61 8.52
CA SER A 177 11.96 13.50 9.49
C SER A 177 11.98 13.90 10.95
N SER A 178 11.29 13.12 11.78
CA SER A 178 11.30 13.26 13.23
C SER A 178 10.85 14.63 13.77
N ASN A 179 10.07 15.40 12.99
CA ASN A 179 9.55 16.69 13.42
C ASN A 179 8.24 16.53 14.19
N ASN A 180 8.00 17.43 15.14
CA ASN A 180 6.71 17.63 15.79
C ASN A 180 6.08 18.91 15.25
N VAL A 181 5.01 18.77 14.46
CA VAL A 181 4.35 19.86 13.75
C VAL A 181 2.92 19.99 14.26
N SER A 182 2.53 21.22 14.63
CA SER A 182 1.15 21.53 14.98
C SER A 182 0.69 22.88 14.44
N GLY A 183 -0.57 22.95 14.03
CA GLY A 183 -1.23 24.16 13.54
C GLY A 183 -2.72 23.93 13.36
N LEU A 184 -3.49 24.95 12.94
CA LEU A 184 -4.91 24.74 12.61
C LEU A 184 -5.08 23.59 11.61
N ASN A 185 -4.28 23.61 10.55
CA ASN A 185 -3.83 22.42 9.84
C ASN A 185 -2.41 22.08 10.31
N GLY A 186 -2.04 20.80 10.39
CA GLY A 186 -0.69 20.43 10.79
C GLY A 186 0.32 20.82 9.73
N MET A 187 0.21 20.22 8.54
CA MET A 187 1.18 20.39 7.46
C MET A 187 0.52 20.48 6.08
N ARG A 188 1.01 21.41 5.24
CA ARG A 188 0.85 21.36 3.78
C ARG A 188 2.15 20.88 3.15
N PHE A 189 2.03 19.86 2.32
CA PHE A 189 3.14 19.14 1.70
C PHE A 189 2.92 19.07 0.19
N THR A 190 3.68 19.84 -0.58
CA THR A 190 3.64 19.81 -2.06
C THR A 190 5.01 19.42 -2.58
N HIS A 191 5.22 18.12 -2.80
CA HIS A 191 6.56 17.59 -3.05
C HIS A 191 6.65 16.55 -4.16
N GLN A 192 7.85 16.40 -4.70
CA GLN A 192 8.20 15.28 -5.55
C GLN A 192 9.43 14.53 -5.06
N ASN A 193 9.47 13.21 -5.21
CA ASN A 193 10.64 12.39 -4.88
C ASN A 193 11.18 12.62 -3.46
N SER A 194 10.29 12.90 -2.50
CA SER A 194 10.67 13.34 -1.16
C SER A 194 10.25 12.33 -0.09
N PHE A 195 10.89 12.44 1.07
CA PHE A 195 10.66 11.57 2.21
C PHE A 195 10.02 12.37 3.34
N LEU A 196 8.89 11.88 3.84
CA LEU A 196 8.23 12.38 5.05
C LEU A 196 8.18 11.22 6.04
N THR A 197 9.11 11.16 6.99
CA THR A 197 9.28 9.97 7.83
C THR A 197 9.29 10.25 9.33
N ASN A 198 8.61 9.41 10.11
CA ASN A 198 8.62 9.47 11.58
C ASN A 198 8.23 10.83 12.20
N ASN A 199 7.41 11.62 11.52
CA ASN A 199 6.93 12.90 12.04
C ASN A 199 5.66 12.70 12.87
N ILE A 200 5.46 13.60 13.84
CA ILE A 200 4.19 13.79 14.54
C ILE A 200 3.55 15.04 13.96
N ILE A 201 2.37 14.91 13.35
CA ILE A 201 1.69 16.00 12.65
C ILE A 201 0.28 16.14 13.20
N VAL A 202 -0.03 17.31 13.77
CA VAL A 202 -1.29 17.59 14.46
C VAL A 202 -2.00 18.79 13.85
N GLY A 203 -3.17 18.55 13.24
CA GLY A 203 -4.13 19.58 12.86
C GLY A 203 -5.14 19.82 13.98
N THR A 204 -5.05 20.97 14.66
CA THR A 204 -5.84 21.26 15.86
C THR A 204 -7.28 21.64 15.58
N ASN A 205 -7.61 22.03 14.34
CA ASN A 205 -8.98 22.37 13.93
C ASN A 205 -9.38 21.73 12.59
N HIS A 206 -8.40 21.35 11.76
CA HIS A 206 -8.62 20.85 10.41
C HIS A 206 -7.80 19.59 10.14
N ARG A 207 -7.07 19.56 9.01
CA ARG A 207 -6.37 18.37 8.54
C ARG A 207 -5.04 18.21 9.27
N GLY A 208 -4.62 16.97 9.50
CA GLY A 208 -3.26 16.67 9.94
C GLY A 208 -2.26 17.02 8.84
N LEU A 209 -2.31 16.27 7.74
CA LEU A 209 -1.47 16.44 6.56
C LEU A 209 -2.32 16.63 5.30
N SER A 210 -2.00 17.67 4.52
CA SER A 210 -2.52 17.87 3.17
C SER A 210 -1.39 17.70 2.17
N SER A 211 -1.37 16.59 1.44
CA SER A 211 -0.51 16.39 0.27
C SER A 211 -1.24 16.92 -0.97
N ILE A 212 -0.66 17.88 -1.65
CA ILE A 212 -1.27 18.55 -2.82
C ILE A 212 -0.30 18.43 -3.97
N GLU A 213 -0.75 17.84 -5.08
CA GLU A 213 0.06 17.63 -6.30
C GLU A 213 1.38 16.89 -5.99
N GLY A 214 1.34 15.99 -4.99
CA GLY A 214 2.52 15.26 -4.54
C GLY A 214 2.81 14.06 -5.43
N GLU A 215 4.07 13.89 -5.88
CA GLU A 215 4.46 12.79 -6.75
C GLU A 215 5.64 11.97 -6.23
N ASN A 216 5.59 10.64 -6.34
CA ASN A 216 6.74 9.77 -6.04
C ASN A 216 7.32 9.97 -4.62
N ASN A 217 6.49 10.35 -3.65
CA ASN A 217 6.94 10.54 -2.27
C ASN A 217 6.78 9.28 -1.43
N ILE A 218 7.64 9.15 -0.43
CA ILE A 218 7.54 8.13 0.62
C ILE A 218 7.08 8.80 1.90
N ILE A 219 5.92 8.39 2.40
CA ILE A 219 5.32 8.85 3.65
C ILE A 219 5.31 7.65 4.61
N GLU A 220 6.25 7.61 5.55
CA GLU A 220 6.50 6.40 6.34
C GLU A 220 6.56 6.64 7.85
N GLY A 221 5.92 5.79 8.64
CA GLY A 221 6.09 5.78 10.10
C GLY A 221 5.59 7.05 10.81
N ASN A 222 4.79 7.90 10.15
CA ASN A 222 4.30 9.13 10.75
C ASN A 222 3.08 8.85 11.65
N ILE A 223 2.93 9.70 12.67
CA ILE A 223 1.72 9.79 13.48
C ILE A 223 1.01 11.08 13.06
N VAL A 224 -0.13 10.93 12.38
CA VAL A 224 -0.89 12.06 11.86
C VAL A 224 -2.26 12.11 12.50
N ASN A 225 -2.58 13.23 13.15
CA ASN A 225 -3.86 13.47 13.79
C ASN A 225 -4.49 14.75 13.21
N GLY A 226 -5.70 14.64 12.65
CA GLY A 226 -6.47 15.78 12.20
C GLY A 226 -7.92 15.71 12.68
N VAL A 227 -8.46 16.86 13.07
CA VAL A 227 -9.87 17.01 13.49
C VAL A 227 -10.84 16.69 12.35
N THR A 228 -10.49 16.99 11.10
CA THR A 228 -11.31 16.60 9.92
C THR A 228 -10.76 15.36 9.25
N ASN A 229 -9.64 15.49 8.54
CA ASN A 229 -8.93 14.38 7.91
C ASN A 229 -7.56 14.18 8.55
N GLY A 230 -7.10 12.94 8.68
CA GLY A 230 -5.72 12.66 9.08
C GLY A 230 -4.76 13.07 7.98
N ILE A 231 -4.72 12.27 6.89
CA ILE A 231 -3.99 12.57 5.65
C ILE A 231 -5.01 12.75 4.51
N MET A 232 -4.88 13.85 3.76
CA MET A 232 -5.61 14.08 2.52
C MET A 232 -4.65 14.24 1.36
N PHE A 233 -4.84 13.44 0.32
CA PHE A 233 -4.20 13.57 -0.98
C PHE A 233 -5.15 14.29 -1.93
N TYR A 234 -4.66 15.33 -2.58
CA TYR A 234 -5.34 16.06 -3.65
C TYR A 234 -4.44 16.00 -4.89
N GLU A 235 -4.93 15.43 -5.99
CA GLU A 235 -4.18 15.28 -7.25
C GLU A 235 -2.77 14.69 -7.04
N SER A 236 -2.62 13.78 -6.07
CA SER A 236 -1.31 13.22 -5.70
C SER A 236 -1.12 11.81 -6.27
N LEU A 237 0.01 11.57 -6.92
CA LEU A 237 0.26 10.40 -7.76
C LEU A 237 1.49 9.61 -7.31
N ASN A 238 1.48 8.29 -7.52
CA ASN A 238 2.66 7.43 -7.37
C ASN A 238 3.33 7.50 -5.97
N ASN A 239 2.59 7.87 -4.93
CA ASN A 239 3.15 7.95 -3.58
C ASN A 239 3.05 6.60 -2.87
N THR A 240 4.03 6.32 -2.02
CA THR A 240 4.04 5.16 -1.13
C THR A 240 3.81 5.62 0.30
N VAL A 241 2.72 5.15 0.92
CA VAL A 241 2.31 5.49 2.29
C VAL A 241 2.40 4.23 3.13
N THR A 242 3.38 4.14 4.04
CA THR A 242 3.70 2.89 4.73
C THR A 242 3.76 3.04 6.25
N SER A 243 3.14 2.12 6.98
CA SER A 243 3.27 2.00 8.45
C SER A 243 2.94 3.29 9.22
N ASN A 244 2.01 4.11 8.72
CA ASN A 244 1.57 5.32 9.41
C ASN A 244 0.41 5.02 10.37
N ILE A 245 0.33 5.77 11.46
CA ILE A 245 -0.83 5.82 12.35
C ILE A 245 -1.57 7.10 12.03
N ILE A 246 -2.75 6.96 11.43
CA ILE A 246 -3.52 8.07 10.87
C ILE A 246 -4.85 8.15 11.58
N THR A 247 -5.11 9.28 12.22
CA THR A 247 -6.37 9.58 12.89
C THR A 247 -7.04 10.78 12.21
N GLY A 248 -8.26 10.57 11.72
CA GLY A 248 -9.16 11.63 11.27
C GLY A 248 -10.36 11.72 12.21
N GLY A 249 -10.79 12.92 12.56
CA GLY A 249 -11.97 13.10 13.42
C GLY A 249 -13.28 12.94 12.63
N SER A 250 -13.83 14.07 12.17
CA SER A 250 -15.18 14.13 11.60
C SER A 250 -15.31 13.61 10.16
N SER A 251 -14.20 13.40 9.45
CA SER A 251 -14.18 12.88 8.07
C SER A 251 -13.33 11.61 7.98
N SER A 252 -12.31 11.56 7.13
CA SER A 252 -11.61 10.31 6.81
C SER A 252 -10.22 10.31 7.43
N ALA A 253 -9.75 9.17 7.93
CA ALA A 253 -8.37 9.07 8.39
C ALA A 253 -7.41 9.28 7.20
N MET A 254 -7.57 8.46 6.16
CA MET A 254 -6.87 8.62 4.88
C MET A 254 -7.88 8.96 3.78
N TYR A 255 -7.64 10.03 3.03
CA TYR A 255 -8.49 10.44 1.91
C TYR A 255 -7.69 10.65 0.62
N LEU A 256 -7.92 9.82 -0.40
CA LEU A 256 -7.45 10.01 -1.76
C LEU A 256 -8.55 10.70 -2.56
N TYR A 257 -8.30 11.94 -2.97
CA TYR A 257 -9.32 12.80 -3.56
C TYR A 257 -8.83 13.42 -4.87
N SER A 258 -9.75 13.52 -5.85
CA SER A 258 -9.56 14.25 -7.10
C SER A 258 -8.32 13.80 -7.87
N SER A 259 -8.44 12.72 -8.64
CA SER A 259 -7.36 12.17 -9.47
C SER A 259 -6.11 11.76 -8.69
N SER A 260 -6.27 11.34 -7.42
CA SER A 260 -5.16 10.83 -6.61
C SER A 260 -4.94 9.34 -6.91
N SER A 261 -4.21 9.06 -7.98
CA SER A 261 -4.09 7.74 -8.60
C SER A 261 -2.71 7.09 -8.45
N ASN A 262 -2.64 5.77 -8.64
CA ASN A 262 -1.39 4.99 -8.60
C ASN A 262 -0.64 5.05 -7.25
N ASN A 263 -1.32 5.35 -6.14
CA ASN A 263 -0.70 5.36 -4.83
C ASN A 263 -0.72 3.95 -4.22
N THR A 264 0.33 3.63 -3.46
CA THR A 264 0.45 2.37 -2.71
C THR A 264 0.36 2.65 -1.21
N LEU A 265 -0.61 2.05 -0.53
CA LEU A 265 -0.79 2.16 0.92
C LEU A 265 -0.51 0.79 1.56
N LEU A 266 0.50 0.71 2.41
CA LEU A 266 0.95 -0.54 3.03
C LEU A 266 0.97 -0.43 4.56
N ASN A 267 0.35 -1.40 5.25
CA ASN A 267 0.44 -1.54 6.72
C ASN A 267 0.03 -0.28 7.52
N ASN A 268 -0.85 0.58 7.00
CA ASN A 268 -1.28 1.76 7.73
C ASN A 268 -2.43 1.41 8.70
N THR A 269 -2.46 2.10 9.84
CA THR A 269 -3.59 2.06 10.78
C THR A 269 -4.38 3.36 10.64
N CYS A 270 -5.60 3.24 10.13
CA CYS A 270 -6.48 4.35 9.79
C CYS A 270 -7.72 4.34 10.68
N SER A 271 -7.88 5.37 11.51
CA SER A 271 -9.02 5.54 12.42
C SER A 271 -9.73 6.87 12.19
N GLY A 272 -11.03 6.84 11.91
CA GLY A 272 -11.84 8.05 11.80
C GLY A 272 -13.32 7.80 11.57
N SER A 273 -14.07 8.83 11.18
CA SER A 273 -15.47 8.62 10.75
C SER A 273 -15.50 7.65 9.58
N GLU A 274 -14.62 7.88 8.59
CA GLU A 274 -14.23 6.88 7.60
C GLU A 274 -12.75 6.52 7.78
N GLY A 275 -12.40 5.26 7.55
CA GLY A 275 -11.02 4.81 7.73
C GLY A 275 -10.20 5.22 6.54
N ILE A 276 -10.59 4.69 5.38
CA ILE A 276 -9.99 5.03 4.09
C ILE A 276 -11.09 5.43 3.11
N ARG A 277 -10.95 6.60 2.52
CA ARG A 277 -11.82 7.09 1.45
C ARG A 277 -11.03 7.30 0.17
N ILE A 278 -11.58 6.83 -0.95
CA ILE A 278 -11.06 7.05 -2.31
C ILE A 278 -12.18 7.67 -3.14
N SER A 279 -11.95 8.83 -3.77
CA SER A 279 -13.01 9.45 -4.58
C SER A 279 -12.54 10.33 -5.74
N LEU A 280 -13.47 10.56 -6.67
CA LEU A 280 -13.34 11.47 -7.82
C LEU A 280 -12.15 11.11 -8.72
N ASN A 281 -12.27 10.01 -9.48
CA ASN A 281 -11.27 9.51 -10.42
C ASN A 281 -9.91 9.20 -9.78
N SER A 282 -9.91 8.84 -8.48
CA SER A 282 -8.70 8.40 -7.77
C SER A 282 -8.52 6.90 -8.00
N ASP A 283 -7.86 6.58 -9.11
CA ASP A 283 -7.89 5.26 -9.73
C ASP A 283 -6.57 4.51 -9.54
N ASN A 284 -6.60 3.19 -9.75
CA ASN A 284 -5.39 2.34 -9.76
C ASN A 284 -4.57 2.41 -8.45
N ASN A 285 -5.21 2.65 -7.30
CA ASN A 285 -4.51 2.62 -6.02
C ASN A 285 -4.45 1.19 -5.48
N ILE A 286 -3.35 0.85 -4.82
CA ILE A 286 -3.08 -0.47 -4.26
C ILE A 286 -2.98 -0.34 -2.74
N LEU A 287 -3.81 -1.09 -2.02
CA LEU A 287 -3.88 -1.06 -0.57
C LEU A 287 -3.64 -2.45 -0.01
N VAL A 288 -2.56 -2.63 0.76
CA VAL A 288 -2.14 -3.93 1.29
C VAL A 288 -2.01 -3.87 2.80
N ASN A 289 -2.62 -4.83 3.50
CA ASN A 289 -2.48 -5.01 4.95
C ASN A 289 -2.81 -3.77 5.80
N ASN A 290 -3.67 -2.87 5.32
CA ASN A 290 -4.09 -1.73 6.12
C ASN A 290 -5.20 -2.15 7.09
N THR A 291 -5.22 -1.50 8.25
CA THR A 291 -6.32 -1.58 9.21
C THR A 291 -7.15 -0.31 9.11
N ALA A 292 -8.41 -0.42 8.71
CA ALA A 292 -9.35 0.68 8.62
C ALA A 292 -10.49 0.45 9.63
N ASN A 293 -10.39 1.08 10.81
CA ASN A 293 -11.37 0.97 11.88
C ASN A 293 -12.13 2.28 12.02
N SER A 294 -13.45 2.26 11.85
CA SER A 294 -14.20 3.50 11.60
C SER A 294 -15.58 3.49 12.22
N SER A 295 -16.15 4.68 12.44
CA SER A 295 -17.50 4.79 13.00
C SER A 295 -18.61 4.76 11.94
N THR A 296 -18.29 4.99 10.66
CA THR A 296 -19.25 4.93 9.54
C THR A 296 -18.83 3.92 8.48
N ASN A 297 -17.89 4.25 7.59
CA ASN A 297 -17.39 3.33 6.57
C ASN A 297 -15.94 2.96 6.88
N GLY A 298 -15.62 1.67 6.97
CA GLY A 298 -14.22 1.23 7.07
C GLY A 298 -13.45 1.66 5.82
N VAL A 299 -13.95 1.25 4.65
CA VAL A 299 -13.49 1.71 3.34
C VAL A 299 -14.66 2.24 2.51
N SER A 300 -14.54 3.45 1.95
CA SER A 300 -15.51 4.03 1.01
C SER A 300 -14.83 4.43 -0.30
N ILE A 301 -15.35 3.94 -1.42
CA ILE A 301 -14.85 4.21 -2.78
C ILE A 301 -15.97 4.86 -3.58
N GLN A 302 -15.71 6.04 -4.17
CA GLN A 302 -16.75 6.87 -4.78
C GLN A 302 -16.31 7.45 -6.12
N ASN A 303 -16.94 7.03 -7.22
CA ASN A 303 -16.61 7.48 -8.57
C ASN A 303 -15.12 7.24 -8.89
N SER A 304 -14.64 6.01 -8.69
CA SER A 304 -13.24 5.64 -8.95
C SER A 304 -13.14 4.21 -9.48
N LEU A 305 -12.05 3.91 -10.18
CA LEU A 305 -11.86 2.71 -10.98
C LEU A 305 -10.59 1.97 -10.59
N ASN A 306 -10.58 0.65 -10.82
CA ASN A 306 -9.36 -0.18 -10.81
C ASN A 306 -8.58 -0.16 -9.49
N ASN A 307 -9.22 0.08 -8.36
CA ASN A 307 -8.56 0.06 -7.05
C ASN A 307 -8.44 -1.38 -6.54
N THR A 308 -7.30 -1.72 -5.93
CA THR A 308 -6.99 -3.08 -5.46
C THR A 308 -6.70 -3.08 -3.96
N PHE A 309 -7.36 -3.98 -3.24
CA PHE A 309 -7.21 -4.18 -1.80
C PHE A 309 -6.79 -5.62 -1.54
N ILE A 310 -5.70 -5.83 -0.79
CA ILE A 310 -5.18 -7.15 -0.46
C ILE A 310 -5.00 -7.25 1.06
N SER A 311 -5.64 -8.25 1.69
CA SER A 311 -5.45 -8.56 3.10
C SER A 311 -5.71 -7.39 4.07
N ASN A 312 -6.62 -6.48 3.71
CA ASN A 312 -6.98 -5.36 4.60
C ASN A 312 -7.99 -5.81 5.67
N ASN A 313 -7.86 -5.25 6.88
CA ASN A 313 -8.79 -5.42 7.98
C ASN A 313 -9.71 -4.19 8.04
N VAL A 314 -11.02 -4.38 7.88
CA VAL A 314 -11.97 -3.30 7.63
C VAL A 314 -13.20 -3.43 8.52
N THR A 315 -13.40 -2.44 9.40
CA THR A 315 -14.54 -2.38 10.31
C THR A 315 -15.26 -1.04 10.28
N GLY A 316 -16.59 -1.05 10.34
CA GLY A 316 -17.42 0.15 10.40
C GLY A 316 -18.91 -0.13 10.63
N GLN A 317 -19.77 0.86 10.40
CA GLN A 317 -21.19 0.56 10.12
C GLN A 317 -21.32 -0.13 8.76
N ARG A 318 -20.51 0.30 7.80
CA ARG A 318 -20.25 -0.42 6.56
C ARG A 318 -18.79 -0.86 6.53
N GLY A 319 -18.53 -2.11 6.19
CA GLY A 319 -17.17 -2.59 5.96
C GLY A 319 -16.61 -1.94 4.69
N TYR A 320 -16.99 -2.49 3.54
CA TYR A 320 -16.74 -1.90 2.23
C TYR A 320 -17.98 -1.22 1.65
N GLU A 321 -17.83 0.05 1.27
CA GLU A 321 -18.82 0.79 0.50
C GLU A 321 -18.25 1.18 -0.87
N LEU A 322 -18.99 0.86 -1.93
CA LEU A 322 -18.68 1.26 -3.30
C LEU A 322 -19.87 2.02 -3.88
N PHE A 323 -19.60 3.22 -4.36
CA PHE A 323 -20.57 4.13 -5.00
C PHE A 323 -20.06 4.49 -6.39
N SER A 324 -20.79 4.15 -7.44
CA SER A 324 -20.38 4.40 -8.84
C SER A 324 -18.92 4.05 -9.10
N SER A 325 -18.46 2.95 -8.50
CA SER A 325 -17.06 2.53 -8.52
C SER A 325 -16.96 1.14 -9.10
N ASN A 326 -16.07 1.00 -10.07
CA ASN A 326 -16.03 -0.18 -10.94
C ASN A 326 -14.64 -0.79 -10.98
N PHE A 327 -14.58 -2.07 -11.33
CA PHE A 327 -13.31 -2.79 -11.45
C PHE A 327 -12.48 -2.77 -10.17
N THR A 328 -13.13 -2.67 -9.01
CA THR A 328 -12.45 -2.78 -7.71
C THR A 328 -12.22 -4.24 -7.38
N ASN A 329 -11.00 -4.57 -7.01
CA ASN A 329 -10.58 -5.92 -6.65
C ASN A 329 -10.26 -5.99 -5.15
N ILE A 330 -10.93 -6.87 -4.43
CA ILE A 330 -10.73 -7.06 -2.98
C ILE A 330 -10.37 -8.53 -2.75
N TYR A 331 -9.15 -8.74 -2.26
CA TYR A 331 -8.51 -10.03 -2.11
C TYR A 331 -8.16 -10.30 -0.64
N ASP A 332 -8.29 -11.56 -0.23
CA ASP A 332 -7.79 -12.07 1.05
C ASP A 332 -8.34 -11.32 2.28
N CYS A 333 -9.57 -10.80 2.21
CA CYS A 333 -10.13 -10.01 3.28
C CYS A 333 -10.69 -10.92 4.40
N VAL A 334 -9.91 -11.12 5.46
CA VAL A 334 -10.27 -12.05 6.57
C VAL A 334 -11.19 -11.38 7.60
N TYR A 335 -11.07 -10.07 7.79
CA TYR A 335 -11.78 -9.32 8.83
C TYR A 335 -12.54 -8.14 8.22
N THR A 336 -13.60 -8.45 7.46
CA THR A 336 -14.55 -7.44 6.99
C THR A 336 -15.81 -7.50 7.84
N HIS A 337 -16.11 -6.42 8.55
CA HIS A 337 -17.30 -6.36 9.40
C HIS A 337 -17.95 -4.98 9.40
N GLY A 338 -19.22 -4.93 8.99
CA GLY A 338 -20.09 -3.78 9.14
C GLY A 338 -21.22 -4.08 10.11
N THR A 339 -21.53 -3.17 11.02
CA THR A 339 -22.70 -3.35 11.90
C THR A 339 -24.02 -3.33 11.12
N ASN A 340 -24.06 -2.64 9.97
CA ASN A 340 -25.22 -2.58 9.08
C ASN A 340 -24.99 -3.40 7.81
N TYR A 341 -23.83 -3.22 7.16
CA TYR A 341 -23.49 -3.90 5.90
C TYR A 341 -22.02 -4.26 5.87
N ASP A 342 -21.67 -5.52 5.72
CA ASP A 342 -20.26 -5.88 5.50
C ASP A 342 -19.80 -5.38 4.12
N VAL A 343 -20.69 -5.48 3.13
CA VAL A 343 -20.47 -5.05 1.75
C VAL A 343 -21.69 -4.29 1.22
N TYR A 344 -21.47 -3.09 0.72
CA TYR A 344 -22.53 -2.17 0.26
C TYR A 344 -22.19 -1.54 -1.10
N LEU A 345 -22.77 -2.06 -2.19
CA LEU A 345 -22.56 -1.56 -3.56
C LEU A 345 -23.80 -0.84 -4.08
N ARG A 346 -23.59 0.36 -4.63
CA ARG A 346 -24.66 1.22 -5.11
C ARG A 346 -24.30 2.10 -6.31
N TYR A 347 -25.31 2.57 -7.03
CA TYR A 347 -25.22 3.53 -8.14
C TYR A 347 -24.26 3.07 -9.25
N SER A 348 -24.63 2.03 -9.97
CA SER A 348 -23.84 1.48 -11.09
C SER A 348 -22.42 1.04 -10.69
N SER A 349 -22.26 0.46 -9.49
CA SER A 349 -20.97 -0.13 -9.07
C SER A 349 -20.85 -1.54 -9.62
N VAL A 350 -20.11 -1.71 -10.72
CA VAL A 350 -20.05 -2.94 -11.53
C VAL A 350 -18.63 -3.46 -11.73
N ASN A 351 -18.53 -4.74 -12.07
CA ASN A 351 -17.29 -5.48 -12.31
C ASN A 351 -16.36 -5.49 -11.08
N ASN A 352 -16.93 -5.52 -9.88
CA ASN A 352 -16.17 -5.59 -8.64
C ASN A 352 -16.01 -7.04 -8.18
N VAL A 353 -14.79 -7.43 -7.80
CA VAL A 353 -14.44 -8.81 -7.44
C VAL A 353 -14.05 -8.89 -5.97
N PHE A 354 -14.65 -9.86 -5.28
CA PHE A 354 -14.25 -10.27 -3.92
C PHE A 354 -13.77 -11.71 -3.96
N LEU A 355 -12.47 -11.91 -3.80
CA LEU A 355 -11.81 -13.23 -3.86
C LEU A 355 -11.19 -13.54 -2.50
N ASN A 356 -11.48 -14.75 -2.00
CA ASN A 356 -11.02 -15.20 -0.68
C ASN A 356 -11.37 -14.21 0.47
N CYS A 357 -12.65 -13.86 0.56
CA CYS A 357 -13.13 -12.80 1.45
C CYS A 357 -14.15 -13.29 2.48
N SER A 358 -13.80 -13.24 3.77
CA SER A 358 -14.67 -13.65 4.85
C SER A 358 -15.53 -12.48 5.32
N TYR A 359 -16.83 -12.53 5.00
CA TYR A 359 -17.87 -11.62 5.51
C TYR A 359 -19.25 -12.31 5.54
N SER A 360 -20.20 -11.73 6.26
CA SER A 360 -21.58 -12.22 6.34
C SER A 360 -22.36 -11.86 5.08
N THR A 361 -22.84 -12.88 4.36
CA THR A 361 -23.69 -12.69 3.17
C THR A 361 -25.08 -12.17 3.52
N ASN A 362 -25.50 -12.19 4.79
CA ASN A 362 -26.77 -11.58 5.23
C ASN A 362 -26.72 -10.04 5.24
N THR A 363 -25.51 -9.48 5.28
CA THR A 363 -25.25 -8.03 5.33
C THR A 363 -24.55 -7.56 4.05
N GLU A 364 -24.65 -8.35 2.97
CA GLU A 364 -24.25 -7.98 1.61
C GLU A 364 -25.44 -7.34 0.89
N TYR A 365 -25.31 -6.08 0.49
CA TYR A 365 -26.34 -5.37 -0.27
C TYR A 365 -25.77 -4.84 -1.58
N ILE A 366 -26.47 -5.14 -2.67
CA ILE A 366 -26.13 -4.75 -4.04
C ILE A 366 -27.37 -4.08 -4.66
N SER A 367 -27.26 -2.82 -5.09
CA SER A 367 -28.36 -2.11 -5.76
C SER A 367 -28.68 -2.70 -7.13
N SER A 368 -29.90 -2.46 -7.64
CA SER A 368 -30.42 -3.03 -8.90
C SER A 368 -29.55 -2.81 -10.14
N ASP A 369 -28.74 -1.76 -10.15
CA ASP A 369 -27.82 -1.36 -11.22
C ASP A 369 -26.35 -1.75 -10.94
N SER A 370 -26.06 -2.42 -9.83
CA SER A 370 -24.71 -2.82 -9.41
C SER A 370 -24.51 -4.34 -9.47
N ASN A 371 -23.25 -4.78 -9.48
CA ASN A 371 -22.92 -6.20 -9.35
C ASN A 371 -21.65 -6.47 -8.52
N LEU A 372 -21.58 -7.69 -8.00
CA LEU A 372 -20.42 -8.24 -7.29
C LEU A 372 -20.15 -9.66 -7.77
N THR A 373 -18.89 -9.97 -8.07
CA THR A 373 -18.43 -11.33 -8.37
C THR A 373 -17.68 -11.90 -7.17
N ARG A 374 -18.20 -12.97 -6.59
CA ARG A 374 -17.63 -13.65 -5.42
C ARG A 374 -16.82 -14.86 -5.88
N LYS A 375 -15.52 -14.92 -5.56
CA LYS A 375 -14.60 -15.99 -5.98
C LYS A 375 -13.85 -16.66 -4.83
N TRP A 376 -13.35 -17.87 -5.04
CA TRP A 376 -12.50 -18.59 -4.10
C TRP A 376 -11.29 -19.20 -4.80
N TYR A 377 -10.26 -19.51 -4.02
CA TYR A 377 -9.10 -20.24 -4.53
C TYR A 377 -9.39 -21.72 -4.64
N PHE A 378 -8.97 -22.30 -5.75
CA PHE A 378 -8.95 -23.73 -5.97
C PHE A 378 -7.51 -24.15 -6.27
N ASP A 379 -6.96 -24.94 -5.36
CA ASP A 379 -5.69 -25.63 -5.52
C ASP A 379 -5.95 -27.14 -5.62
N ALA A 380 -5.07 -27.87 -6.30
CA ALA A 380 -5.16 -29.32 -6.37
C ALA A 380 -3.79 -29.97 -6.38
N ASN A 381 -3.73 -31.16 -5.77
CA ASN A 381 -2.64 -32.10 -5.86
C ASN A 381 -3.15 -33.41 -6.47
N VAL A 382 -2.48 -33.91 -7.50
CA VAL A 382 -2.80 -35.16 -8.18
C VAL A 382 -1.69 -36.18 -7.89
N SER A 383 -2.09 -37.33 -7.37
CA SER A 383 -1.16 -38.39 -6.98
C SER A 383 -1.67 -39.78 -7.36
N TYR A 384 -0.76 -40.75 -7.38
CA TYR A 384 -1.08 -42.16 -7.41
C TYR A 384 -1.58 -42.62 -6.02
N ALA A 385 -2.21 -43.79 -5.96
CA ALA A 385 -2.67 -44.38 -4.69
C ALA A 385 -1.55 -44.60 -3.65
N ASN A 386 -0.29 -44.72 -4.09
CA ASN A 386 0.88 -44.83 -3.23
C ASN A 386 1.42 -43.46 -2.73
N GLY A 387 0.76 -42.35 -3.07
CA GLY A 387 1.15 -40.99 -2.69
C GLY A 387 2.21 -40.33 -3.58
N THR A 388 2.70 -41.02 -4.62
CA THR A 388 3.65 -40.42 -5.57
C THR A 388 2.92 -39.41 -6.46
N ALA A 389 3.52 -38.24 -6.67
CA ALA A 389 2.95 -37.17 -7.50
C ALA A 389 2.84 -37.57 -8.98
N ILE A 390 1.79 -37.10 -9.65
CA ILE A 390 1.61 -37.28 -11.09
C ILE A 390 1.92 -35.96 -11.80
N GLN A 391 2.95 -35.96 -12.65
CA GLN A 391 3.25 -34.85 -13.53
C GLN A 391 2.40 -34.92 -14.81
N ASP A 392 2.05 -33.77 -15.37
CA ASP A 392 1.33 -33.61 -16.64
C ASP A 392 0.00 -34.39 -16.69
N ALA A 393 -0.66 -34.58 -15.54
CA ALA A 393 -2.09 -34.86 -15.50
C ALA A 393 -2.84 -33.57 -15.84
N ASN A 394 -3.81 -33.65 -16.75
CA ASN A 394 -4.62 -32.54 -17.19
C ASN A 394 -5.85 -32.40 -16.30
N LEU A 395 -5.92 -31.28 -15.58
CA LEU A 395 -7.02 -30.90 -14.72
C LEU A 395 -7.86 -29.82 -15.40
N THR A 396 -9.13 -30.10 -15.63
CA THR A 396 -10.10 -29.14 -16.16
C THR A 396 -11.16 -28.83 -15.11
N VAL A 397 -11.51 -27.55 -15.00
CA VAL A 397 -12.55 -27.07 -14.08
C VAL A 397 -13.72 -26.56 -14.89
N TYR A 398 -14.92 -27.06 -14.61
CA TYR A 398 -16.18 -26.62 -15.20
C TYR A 398 -17.08 -25.99 -14.15
N ASP A 399 -17.82 -24.95 -14.52
CA ASP A 399 -18.85 -24.37 -13.65
C ASP A 399 -20.15 -25.22 -13.63
N SER A 400 -21.13 -24.77 -12.84
CA SER A 400 -22.44 -25.43 -12.73
C SER A 400 -23.24 -25.46 -14.05
N SER A 401 -22.86 -24.67 -15.04
CA SER A 401 -23.45 -24.63 -16.39
C SER A 401 -22.65 -25.44 -17.40
N SER A 402 -21.66 -26.23 -16.95
CA SER A 402 -20.73 -26.99 -17.78
C SER A 402 -19.83 -26.14 -18.69
N THR A 403 -19.63 -24.87 -18.35
CA THR A 403 -18.67 -23.99 -19.03
C THR A 403 -17.26 -24.30 -18.52
N LEU A 404 -16.30 -24.49 -19.44
CA LEU A 404 -14.90 -24.66 -19.07
C LEU A 404 -14.34 -23.34 -18.50
N ILE A 405 -13.86 -23.38 -17.27
CA ILE A 405 -13.26 -22.24 -16.55
C ILE A 405 -11.73 -22.24 -16.69
N SER A 406 -11.10 -23.40 -16.53
CA SER A 406 -9.65 -23.53 -16.68
C SER A 406 -9.22 -24.95 -17.05
N SER A 407 -8.00 -25.06 -17.60
CA SER A 407 -7.34 -26.32 -17.96
C SER A 407 -5.84 -26.18 -17.66
N GLU A 408 -5.35 -26.92 -16.68
CA GLU A 408 -3.96 -26.85 -16.22
C GLU A 408 -3.31 -28.23 -16.22
N LEU A 409 -2.01 -28.26 -16.49
CA LEU A 409 -1.18 -29.44 -16.27
C LEU A 409 -0.56 -29.38 -14.89
N THR A 410 -0.52 -30.52 -14.22
CA THR A 410 0.21 -30.69 -12.97
C THR A 410 1.72 -30.64 -13.18
N ASN A 411 2.42 -29.98 -12.27
CA ASN A 411 3.88 -29.91 -12.24
C ASN A 411 4.50 -31.22 -11.69
N PRO A 412 5.84 -31.37 -11.63
CA PRO A 412 6.48 -32.59 -11.13
C PRO A 412 6.12 -32.99 -9.69
N SER A 413 5.61 -32.06 -8.89
CA SER A 413 5.12 -32.31 -7.53
C SER A 413 3.63 -32.63 -7.47
N GLY A 414 2.95 -32.76 -8.62
CA GLY A 414 1.52 -33.10 -8.71
C GLY A 414 0.60 -31.89 -8.52
N LEU A 415 1.15 -30.69 -8.36
CA LEU A 415 0.39 -29.47 -8.09
C LEU A 415 0.04 -28.72 -9.36
N ILE A 416 -1.12 -28.08 -9.38
CA ILE A 416 -1.48 -27.08 -10.41
C ILE A 416 -1.10 -25.67 -9.96
N ASN A 417 -1.05 -24.73 -10.90
CA ASN A 417 -1.12 -23.31 -10.55
C ASN A 417 -2.48 -23.02 -9.92
N ARG A 418 -2.50 -22.20 -8.86
CA ARG A 418 -3.72 -21.81 -8.16
C ARG A 418 -4.74 -21.21 -9.13
N GLN A 419 -5.97 -21.69 -9.05
CA GLN A 419 -7.09 -21.23 -9.86
C GLN A 419 -8.00 -20.32 -9.04
N GLU A 420 -8.70 -19.42 -9.73
CA GLU A 420 -9.73 -18.56 -9.13
C GLU A 420 -11.09 -18.88 -9.73
N VAL A 421 -11.95 -19.50 -8.93
CA VAL A 421 -13.26 -20.00 -9.37
C VAL A 421 -14.39 -19.18 -8.77
N THR A 422 -15.44 -18.90 -9.54
CA THR A 422 -16.54 -18.03 -9.13
C THR A 422 -17.61 -18.80 -8.38
N GLU A 423 -17.92 -18.43 -7.14
CA GLU A 423 -19.06 -19.01 -6.42
C GLU A 423 -20.38 -18.48 -6.98
N TYR A 424 -20.54 -17.16 -6.99
CA TYR A 424 -21.73 -16.49 -7.50
C TYR A 424 -21.43 -15.09 -8.04
N VAL A 425 -22.32 -14.62 -8.89
CA VAL A 425 -22.43 -13.20 -9.24
C VAL A 425 -23.73 -12.66 -8.63
N ASN A 426 -23.63 -11.65 -7.79
CA ASN A 426 -24.79 -10.95 -7.24
C ASN A 426 -25.09 -9.73 -8.11
N THR A 427 -26.23 -9.76 -8.80
CA THR A 427 -26.69 -8.67 -9.66
C THR A 427 -28.00 -8.14 -9.11
N GLY A 428 -28.01 -6.89 -8.65
CA GLY A 428 -29.24 -6.29 -8.12
C GLY A 428 -29.85 -6.99 -6.91
N GLY A 429 -29.03 -7.65 -6.09
CA GLY A 429 -29.48 -8.42 -4.93
C GLY A 429 -29.83 -9.88 -5.23
N THR A 430 -29.80 -10.31 -6.50
CA THR A 430 -30.03 -11.69 -6.91
C THR A 430 -28.70 -12.41 -7.13
N ARG A 431 -28.44 -13.47 -6.36
CA ARG A 431 -27.24 -14.30 -6.50
C ARG A 431 -27.45 -15.39 -7.55
N ASN A 432 -26.68 -15.34 -8.63
CA ASN A 432 -26.58 -16.39 -9.61
C ASN A 432 -25.36 -17.27 -9.31
N TYR A 433 -25.59 -18.49 -8.82
CA TYR A 433 -24.53 -19.40 -8.40
C TYR A 433 -23.93 -20.16 -9.59
N GLN A 434 -22.60 -20.12 -9.70
CA GLN A 434 -21.80 -20.86 -10.68
C GLN A 434 -21.15 -22.12 -10.07
N THR A 435 -21.51 -22.43 -8.82
CA THR A 435 -21.10 -23.61 -8.05
C THR A 435 -22.28 -24.60 -7.93
N PRO A 436 -22.06 -25.93 -7.82
CA PRO A 436 -20.78 -26.62 -7.68
C PRO A 436 -19.97 -26.66 -8.98
N HIS A 437 -18.64 -26.73 -8.83
CA HIS A 437 -17.71 -26.90 -9.95
C HIS A 437 -17.38 -28.37 -10.14
N THR A 438 -17.39 -28.84 -11.38
CA THR A 438 -16.95 -30.20 -11.73
C THR A 438 -15.49 -30.15 -12.16
N VAL A 439 -14.64 -30.87 -11.45
CA VAL A 439 -13.21 -30.96 -11.73
C VAL A 439 -12.93 -32.33 -12.32
N ASN A 440 -12.45 -32.34 -13.56
CA ASN A 440 -12.05 -33.56 -14.24
C ASN A 440 -10.53 -33.63 -14.28
N VAL A 441 -9.97 -34.78 -13.94
CA VAL A 441 -8.53 -35.03 -14.05
C VAL A 441 -8.31 -36.23 -14.94
N THR A 442 -7.53 -36.03 -16.00
CA THR A 442 -7.19 -37.05 -16.98
C THR A 442 -5.68 -37.22 -17.07
N LYS A 443 -5.25 -38.47 -17.20
CA LYS A 443 -3.87 -38.84 -17.53
C LYS A 443 -3.94 -40.10 -18.38
N SER A 444 -3.14 -40.14 -19.44
CA SER A 444 -3.02 -41.34 -20.27
C SER A 444 -2.69 -42.55 -19.40
N GLY A 445 -3.49 -43.61 -19.49
CA GLY A 445 -3.32 -44.82 -18.66
C GLY A 445 -4.06 -44.87 -17.34
N TYR A 446 -4.92 -43.88 -17.07
CA TYR A 446 -5.64 -43.78 -15.82
C TYR A 446 -7.10 -43.45 -16.07
N SER A 447 -7.97 -43.96 -15.19
CA SER A 447 -9.39 -43.62 -15.23
C SER A 447 -9.56 -42.13 -14.95
N THR A 448 -10.39 -41.46 -15.74
CA THR A 448 -10.76 -40.05 -15.51
C THR A 448 -11.39 -39.92 -14.12
N ASN A 449 -10.81 -39.09 -13.26
CA ASN A 449 -11.51 -38.63 -12.07
C ASN A 449 -12.45 -37.50 -12.46
N SER A 450 -13.68 -37.52 -11.94
CA SER A 450 -14.64 -36.43 -12.04
C SER A 450 -15.25 -36.19 -10.66
N THR A 451 -14.92 -35.06 -10.05
CA THR A 451 -15.33 -34.72 -8.68
C THR A 451 -15.98 -33.35 -8.64
N SER A 452 -17.10 -33.23 -7.92
CA SER A 452 -17.84 -31.98 -7.78
C SER A 452 -17.52 -31.27 -6.46
N TYR A 453 -17.19 -29.99 -6.51
CA TYR A 453 -16.83 -29.15 -5.36
C TYR A 453 -17.82 -27.99 -5.21
N ASN A 454 -18.56 -27.96 -4.10
CA ASN A 454 -19.51 -26.89 -3.80
C ASN A 454 -18.88 -25.79 -2.93
N LEU A 455 -18.55 -24.67 -3.55
CA LEU A 455 -17.89 -23.52 -2.91
C LEU A 455 -18.76 -22.80 -1.87
N THR A 456 -20.09 -22.93 -1.93
CA THR A 456 -20.97 -22.36 -0.89
C THR A 456 -20.79 -23.02 0.46
N ILE A 457 -20.26 -24.25 0.48
CA ILE A 457 -19.92 -24.99 1.69
C ILE A 457 -18.42 -24.94 1.94
N LEU A 458 -17.62 -25.19 0.90
CA LEU A 458 -16.19 -25.43 1.02
C LEU A 458 -15.35 -24.15 1.01
N GLN A 459 -15.82 -23.08 0.38
CA GLN A 459 -15.06 -21.85 0.14
C GLN A 459 -13.75 -22.15 -0.62
N ASN A 460 -12.58 -21.82 -0.05
CA ASN A 460 -11.31 -22.23 -0.67
C ASN A 460 -11.13 -23.75 -0.59
N VAL A 461 -10.69 -24.34 -1.70
CA VAL A 461 -10.51 -25.79 -1.81
C VAL A 461 -9.05 -26.12 -2.09
N PHE A 462 -8.51 -27.07 -1.32
CA PHE A 462 -7.30 -27.80 -1.68
C PHE A 462 -7.69 -29.25 -1.96
N ALA A 463 -7.83 -29.60 -3.24
CA ALA A 463 -8.29 -30.92 -3.68
C ALA A 463 -7.14 -31.92 -3.72
N ASN A 464 -7.25 -33.03 -2.98
CA ASN A 464 -6.36 -34.18 -3.12
C ASN A 464 -7.04 -35.20 -4.03
N ILE A 465 -6.52 -35.36 -5.25
CA ILE A 465 -7.11 -36.22 -6.27
C ILE A 465 -6.17 -37.41 -6.49
N ILE A 466 -6.73 -38.61 -6.35
CA ILE A 466 -6.01 -39.85 -6.60
C ILE A 466 -6.54 -40.43 -7.91
N LEU A 467 -5.65 -40.64 -8.88
CA LEU A 467 -6.00 -41.34 -10.12
C LEU A 467 -5.83 -42.85 -9.92
N GLY A 468 -6.92 -43.58 -10.16
CA GLY A 468 -6.88 -45.03 -10.31
C GLY A 468 -6.36 -45.41 -11.69
N GLU A 469 -5.60 -46.49 -11.76
CA GLU A 469 -5.29 -47.13 -13.03
C GLU A 469 -6.60 -47.63 -13.67
N THR A 470 -6.72 -47.50 -14.99
CA THR A 470 -7.81 -48.13 -15.74
C THR A 470 -7.68 -49.64 -15.58
N SER A 471 -8.53 -50.25 -14.75
CA SER A 471 -8.58 -51.71 -14.63
C SER A 471 -9.28 -52.26 -15.86
N CYS A 472 -8.50 -52.74 -16.81
CA CYS A 472 -9.01 -53.60 -17.87
C CYS A 472 -9.32 -54.93 -17.20
N GLU A 473 -10.59 -55.13 -16.86
CA GLU A 473 -11.02 -56.31 -16.14
C GLU A 473 -10.91 -57.54 -17.04
N CYS A 474 -10.51 -58.65 -16.43
CA CYS A 474 -10.51 -59.95 -17.09
C CYS A 474 -11.95 -60.30 -17.49
N PRO A 475 -12.23 -60.58 -18.77
CA PRO A 475 -13.59 -60.93 -19.20
C PRO A 475 -14.06 -62.30 -18.67
N GLY A 476 -13.13 -63.15 -18.20
CA GLY A 476 -13.41 -64.45 -17.60
C GLY A 476 -13.32 -65.62 -18.57
N LEU A 477 -13.69 -66.81 -18.09
CA LEU A 477 -13.51 -68.08 -18.79
C LEU A 477 -14.24 -68.11 -20.14
N ASN A 478 -13.50 -68.56 -21.16
CA ASN A 478 -13.95 -68.81 -22.53
C ASN A 478 -14.41 -67.56 -23.30
N ILE A 479 -13.91 -66.38 -22.93
CA ILE A 479 -14.21 -65.11 -23.60
C ILE A 479 -12.91 -64.52 -24.16
N ASN A 480 -12.95 -64.03 -25.42
CA ASN A 480 -11.82 -63.32 -25.99
C ASN A 480 -11.61 -61.99 -25.26
N TRP A 481 -10.36 -61.67 -24.97
CA TRP A 481 -9.99 -60.41 -24.35
C TRP A 481 -9.29 -59.51 -25.36
N GLU A 482 -10.03 -58.52 -25.85
CA GLU A 482 -9.47 -57.43 -26.66
C GLU A 482 -8.95 -56.35 -25.73
N LEU A 483 -7.62 -56.23 -25.62
CA LEU A 483 -6.95 -55.23 -24.81
C LEU A 483 -6.66 -53.98 -25.65
N ASP A 484 -7.26 -52.87 -25.27
CA ASP A 484 -6.98 -51.58 -25.88
C ASP A 484 -5.68 -51.00 -25.31
N MET A 485 -4.64 -51.01 -26.13
CA MET A 485 -3.30 -50.55 -25.75
C MET A 485 -3.26 -49.04 -25.49
N SER A 486 -4.24 -48.28 -25.97
CA SER A 486 -4.36 -46.85 -25.70
C SER A 486 -4.94 -46.53 -24.30
N GLU A 487 -5.49 -47.53 -23.60
CA GLU A 487 -6.02 -47.39 -22.23
C GLU A 487 -4.98 -47.56 -21.13
N TYR A 488 -3.74 -47.91 -21.51
CA TYR A 488 -2.60 -48.23 -20.65
C TYR A 488 -2.91 -49.05 -19.39
N CYS A 489 -3.69 -50.11 -19.58
CA CYS A 489 -4.14 -51.00 -18.53
C CYS A 489 -2.99 -51.45 -17.60
N ASN A 490 -3.27 -51.56 -16.30
CA ASN A 490 -2.44 -52.34 -15.38
C ASN A 490 -3.23 -53.56 -14.87
N ILE A 491 -2.84 -54.74 -15.35
CA ILE A 491 -3.52 -55.99 -15.05
C ILE A 491 -2.94 -56.55 -13.75
N THR A 492 -3.67 -56.33 -12.65
CA THR A 492 -3.24 -56.69 -11.28
C THR A 492 -3.95 -57.92 -10.72
N THR A 493 -4.93 -58.47 -11.43
CA THR A 493 -5.73 -59.62 -11.00
C THR A 493 -5.49 -60.80 -11.93
N ASN A 494 -5.31 -61.99 -11.37
CA ASN A 494 -5.14 -63.20 -12.20
C ASN A 494 -6.37 -63.42 -13.08
N CYS A 495 -6.14 -63.79 -14.33
CA CYS A 495 -7.16 -63.97 -15.33
C CYS A 495 -7.01 -65.33 -16.01
N ASP A 496 -8.10 -66.07 -16.14
CA ASP A 496 -8.15 -67.31 -16.90
C ASP A 496 -9.20 -67.17 -18.00
N LEU A 497 -8.73 -67.04 -19.24
CA LEU A 497 -9.58 -66.94 -20.41
C LEU A 497 -10.01 -68.31 -20.93
N GLY A 498 -9.52 -69.43 -20.40
CA GLY A 498 -9.83 -70.78 -20.90
C GLY A 498 -9.57 -70.88 -22.40
N THR A 499 -10.63 -71.08 -23.20
CA THR A 499 -10.53 -71.11 -24.67
C THR A 499 -10.52 -69.74 -25.35
N GLY A 500 -10.55 -68.64 -24.60
CA GLY A 500 -10.53 -67.28 -25.12
C GLY A 500 -9.14 -66.88 -25.62
N ASN A 501 -9.10 -66.01 -26.62
CA ASN A 501 -7.89 -65.42 -27.18
C ASN A 501 -7.68 -63.99 -26.65
N MET A 502 -6.43 -63.59 -26.48
CA MET A 502 -6.03 -62.23 -26.14
C MET A 502 -5.57 -61.49 -27.40
N THR A 503 -6.19 -60.36 -27.72
CA THR A 503 -5.86 -59.50 -28.88
C THR A 503 -5.52 -58.09 -28.43
N PHE A 504 -4.76 -57.34 -29.24
CA PHE A 504 -4.31 -55.99 -28.90
C PHE A 504 -4.77 -54.99 -29.94
N ILE A 505 -5.58 -54.01 -29.53
CA ILE A 505 -6.05 -52.93 -30.41
C ILE A 505 -5.39 -51.59 -30.07
N ASN A 506 -5.40 -50.67 -31.03
CA ASN A 506 -4.78 -49.33 -30.93
C ASN A 506 -3.28 -49.37 -30.57
N VAL A 507 -2.66 -48.21 -30.34
CA VAL A 507 -1.24 -48.07 -29.99
C VAL A 507 -1.09 -47.54 -28.57
N GLY A 508 -0.06 -47.97 -27.86
CA GLY A 508 0.22 -47.59 -26.49
C GLY A 508 0.92 -48.71 -25.71
N GLU A 509 0.84 -48.69 -24.38
CA GLU A 509 1.52 -49.67 -23.54
C GLU A 509 0.59 -50.29 -22.50
N THR A 510 0.71 -51.59 -22.20
CA THR A 510 -0.06 -52.27 -21.13
C THR A 510 0.89 -52.93 -20.14
N ARG A 511 0.59 -52.85 -18.85
CA ARG A 511 1.37 -53.44 -17.76
C ARG A 511 0.68 -54.70 -17.23
N PHE A 512 1.45 -55.76 -17.04
CA PHE A 512 0.99 -57.00 -16.40
C PHE A 512 1.71 -57.19 -15.08
N ASN A 513 0.95 -57.20 -13.99
CA ASN A 513 1.41 -57.54 -12.65
C ASN A 513 0.66 -58.76 -12.07
N ALA A 514 0.00 -59.53 -12.93
CA ALA A 514 -0.71 -60.75 -12.58
C ALA A 514 -0.52 -61.84 -13.64
N THR A 515 -0.99 -63.05 -13.33
CA THR A 515 -0.98 -64.18 -14.26
C THR A 515 -2.22 -64.16 -15.15
N VAL A 516 -2.04 -64.14 -16.47
CA VAL A 516 -3.11 -64.33 -17.45
C VAL A 516 -2.91 -65.62 -18.22
N SER A 517 -3.92 -66.49 -18.27
CA SER A 517 -3.92 -67.71 -19.08
C SER A 517 -4.87 -67.54 -20.27
N THR A 518 -4.39 -67.82 -21.48
CA THR A 518 -5.14 -67.62 -22.74
C THR A 518 -4.83 -68.73 -23.74
N LEU A 519 -5.79 -69.08 -24.61
CA LEU A 519 -5.60 -70.08 -25.64
C LEU A 519 -4.60 -69.59 -26.70
N ASN A 520 -4.82 -68.36 -27.20
CA ASN A 520 -3.88 -67.67 -28.09
C ASN A 520 -3.67 -66.24 -27.62
N MET A 521 -2.52 -65.66 -27.99
CA MET A 521 -2.23 -64.25 -27.82
C MET A 521 -1.74 -63.70 -29.15
N GLU A 522 -2.31 -62.59 -29.60
CA GLU A 522 -1.85 -61.87 -30.77
C GLU A 522 -0.43 -61.31 -30.56
N TYR A 523 0.32 -61.10 -31.64
CA TYR A 523 1.62 -60.42 -31.54
C TYR A 523 1.43 -58.91 -31.49
N PRO A 524 2.04 -58.19 -30.53
CA PRO A 524 2.01 -56.73 -30.51
C PRO A 524 2.61 -56.15 -31.79
N ILE A 525 1.93 -55.17 -32.39
CA ILE A 525 2.41 -54.47 -33.58
C ILE A 525 3.26 -53.24 -33.22
N THR A 526 3.87 -52.60 -34.21
CA THR A 526 4.64 -51.36 -34.02
C THR A 526 3.80 -50.30 -33.32
N GLY A 527 4.27 -49.82 -32.17
CA GLY A 527 3.56 -48.85 -31.33
C GLY A 527 2.77 -49.47 -30.17
N GLN A 528 2.71 -50.79 -30.06
CA GLN A 528 2.18 -51.51 -28.91
C GLN A 528 3.33 -52.05 -28.05
N THR A 529 3.30 -51.78 -26.74
CA THR A 529 4.33 -52.25 -25.80
C THR A 529 3.70 -52.99 -24.62
N ILE A 530 4.19 -54.19 -24.32
CA ILE A 530 3.75 -54.93 -23.13
C ILE A 530 4.87 -54.89 -22.08
N PHE A 531 4.56 -54.35 -20.91
CA PHE A 531 5.46 -54.28 -19.76
C PHE A 531 5.10 -55.36 -18.74
N MET A 532 5.96 -56.36 -18.64
CA MET A 532 5.84 -57.41 -17.62
C MET A 532 6.51 -56.95 -16.31
N GLN A 533 5.73 -56.81 -15.24
CA GLN A 533 6.26 -56.53 -13.90
C GLN A 533 6.64 -57.82 -13.16
N SER A 534 7.23 -57.71 -11.96
CA SER A 534 7.79 -58.87 -11.24
C SER A 534 6.78 -59.99 -10.93
N GLY A 535 5.48 -59.67 -10.85
CA GLY A 535 4.38 -60.64 -10.70
C GLY A 535 3.63 -60.98 -11.99
N GLY A 536 4.01 -60.40 -13.12
CA GLY A 536 3.36 -60.60 -14.41
C GLY A 536 3.78 -61.92 -15.08
N LEU A 537 2.79 -62.70 -15.52
CA LEU A 537 3.02 -63.91 -16.33
C LEU A 537 1.89 -64.07 -17.35
N ILE A 538 2.21 -64.30 -18.62
CA ILE A 538 1.21 -64.67 -19.62
C ILE A 538 1.48 -66.12 -20.05
N LYS A 539 0.49 -67.00 -19.83
CA LYS A 539 0.51 -68.40 -20.26
C LYS A 539 -0.32 -68.53 -21.53
N VAL A 540 0.33 -68.94 -22.61
CA VAL A 540 -0.33 -69.21 -23.90
C VAL A 540 -0.28 -70.72 -24.14
N GLY A 541 -1.43 -71.37 -24.34
CA GLY A 541 -1.48 -72.82 -24.52
C GLY A 541 -2.86 -73.39 -24.81
#